data_AF-A0A3D1IL41-F1
#
_entry.id   AF-A0A3D1IL41-F1
#
_cell.length_a   1.000
_cell.length_b   1.000
_cell.length_c   1.000
_cell.angle_alpha   90.00
_cell.angle_beta   90.00
_cell.angle_gamma   90.00
#
_symmetry.space_group_name_H-M   'P 1'
#
loop_
_entity.id
_entity.type
_entity.pdbx_description
1 polymer ?
#
loop_
_entity_poly.entity_id
_entity_poly.type
_entity_poly.pdbx_seq_one_letter_code
_entity_poly.pdbx_strand_id
1 'polypeptide(L)'
;MPAATRSNVGIFGTGQAFEQLLLRLRAHPLAEARDCADLMLRELRRLIPAFLTRVDREDRGVRWSRYLTDTRSETGAIAARLLGQIDADPRPEVALTEFDPDGEIKVVAAALYESSRLSESQLLGIARGMGADDRAAVLRAYIGNRANRRHRPGRAFERTTYSFEMLSDYGAFRDLQRHRLLTIEWQELTTEHGYTEPAAIEEIGAVDDWRRVMDRTAEMHQALRAESSQLAQYTVAMAYRIRYRMQMNAREAMHVIELRTAPQGHPAYRRVCQRMHRLIAEEAGHQAIADAMTFADHSAVALERLSAERNSERRREAQPGGS
;
A
#
# COMPACT_ATOMS: atom_id res chain seq x y z
N MET A 1 14.52 -4.97 12.69
CA MET A 1 14.90 -3.55 12.45
C MET A 1 13.79 -2.65 12.96
N PRO A 2 14.06 -1.63 13.80
CA PRO A 2 13.08 -0.63 14.22
C PRO A 2 12.67 0.30 13.06
N ALA A 3 11.65 1.13 13.24
CA ALA A 3 11.26 2.13 12.25
C ALA A 3 12.32 3.23 12.10
N ALA A 4 12.97 3.62 13.21
CA ALA A 4 14.11 4.52 13.21
C ALA A 4 15.41 3.79 12.84
N THR A 5 15.58 3.53 11.54
CA THR A 5 16.87 3.13 10.97
C THR A 5 17.52 4.29 10.23
N ARG A 6 18.82 4.51 10.46
CA ARG A 6 19.61 5.43 9.63
C ARG A 6 19.63 4.92 8.19
N SER A 7 19.26 5.79 7.25
CA SER A 7 19.27 5.50 5.82
C SER A 7 19.53 6.77 5.04
N ASN A 8 19.99 6.61 3.82
CA ASN A 8 20.04 7.69 2.83
C ASN A 8 18.74 7.71 2.03
N VAL A 9 18.23 8.89 1.73
CA VAL A 9 17.02 9.09 0.92
C VAL A 9 17.34 10.09 -0.18
N GLY A 10 17.17 9.66 -1.44
CA GLY A 10 17.13 10.56 -2.58
C GLY A 10 15.70 10.98 -2.87
N ILE A 11 15.46 12.28 -3.05
CA ILE A 11 14.14 12.83 -3.37
C ILE A 11 14.20 13.48 -4.75
N PHE A 12 13.31 13.07 -5.64
CA PHE A 12 13.10 13.68 -6.95
C PHE A 12 11.62 14.05 -7.09
N GLY A 13 11.35 15.28 -7.55
CA GLY A 13 9.99 15.78 -7.68
C GLY A 13 9.94 17.10 -8.45
N THR A 14 8.73 17.50 -8.83
CA THR A 14 8.49 18.82 -9.41
C THR A 14 8.56 19.92 -8.34
N GLY A 15 8.68 21.18 -8.75
CA GLY A 15 8.66 22.30 -7.81
C GLY A 15 7.40 22.33 -6.93
N GLN A 16 6.24 22.00 -7.52
CA GLN A 16 4.98 21.87 -6.79
C GLN A 16 5.00 20.72 -5.79
N ALA A 17 5.62 19.57 -6.14
CA ALA A 17 5.75 18.45 -5.21
C ALA A 17 6.63 18.83 -4.01
N PHE A 18 7.72 19.58 -4.24
CA PHE A 18 8.55 20.10 -3.15
C PHE A 18 7.81 21.13 -2.29
N GLU A 19 7.05 22.06 -2.89
CA GLU A 19 6.21 22.99 -2.13
C GLU A 19 5.24 22.23 -1.21
N GLN A 20 4.53 21.23 -1.74
CA GLN A 20 3.60 20.41 -0.96
C GLN A 20 4.30 19.60 0.14
N LEU A 21 5.48 19.04 -0.14
CA LEU A 21 6.28 18.32 0.85
C LEU A 21 6.67 19.25 2.02
N LEU A 22 7.15 20.46 1.72
CA LEU A 22 7.54 21.43 2.73
C LEU A 22 6.36 21.84 3.61
N LEU A 23 5.17 22.09 3.02
CA LEU A 23 3.96 22.41 3.79
C LEU A 23 3.57 21.28 4.74
N ARG A 24 3.65 20.02 4.30
CA ARG A 24 3.36 18.85 5.15
C ARG A 24 4.39 18.64 6.25
N LEU A 25 5.68 18.84 5.97
CA LEU A 25 6.74 18.73 6.96
C LEU A 25 6.64 19.83 8.02
N ARG A 26 6.33 21.07 7.63
CA ARG A 26 6.11 22.19 8.57
C ARG A 26 4.88 21.99 9.46
N ALA A 27 3.85 21.30 8.96
CA ALA A 27 2.67 20.89 9.73
C ALA A 27 2.86 19.57 10.51
N HIS A 28 4.06 18.99 10.50
CA HIS A 28 4.30 17.73 11.18
C HIS A 28 4.42 17.95 12.71
N PRO A 29 3.90 17.03 13.56
CA PRO A 29 4.01 17.16 15.01
C PRO A 29 5.46 17.11 15.52
N LEU A 30 6.29 16.28 14.88
CA LEU A 30 7.70 16.09 15.21
C LEU A 30 8.54 17.32 14.85
N ALA A 31 9.40 17.75 15.76
CA ALA A 31 10.26 18.92 15.59
C ALA A 31 11.28 18.70 14.47
N GLU A 32 11.92 17.53 14.45
CA GLU A 32 12.92 17.15 13.46
C GLU A 32 12.39 17.16 12.02
N ALA A 33 11.10 16.85 11.81
CA ALA A 33 10.47 16.94 10.50
C ALA A 33 10.33 18.41 10.05
N ARG A 34 9.99 19.31 10.99
CA ARG A 34 9.92 20.76 10.74
C ARG A 34 11.32 21.34 10.50
N ASP A 35 12.31 20.94 11.28
CA ASP A 35 13.72 21.34 11.10
C ASP A 35 14.26 20.90 9.74
N CYS A 36 13.93 19.67 9.31
CA CYS A 36 14.22 19.19 7.97
C CYS A 36 13.56 20.05 6.89
N ALA A 37 12.32 20.50 7.10
CA ALA A 37 11.65 21.40 6.16
C ALA A 37 12.42 22.72 5.98
N ASP A 38 12.91 23.30 7.07
CA ASP A 38 13.66 24.56 7.04
C ASP A 38 15.04 24.40 6.37
N LEU A 39 15.72 23.27 6.61
CA LEU A 39 16.94 22.90 5.89
C LEU A 39 16.67 22.74 4.38
N MET A 40 15.63 21.99 4.01
CA MET A 40 15.25 21.77 2.63
C MET A 40 14.85 23.07 1.92
N LEU A 41 14.05 23.93 2.57
CA LEU A 41 13.59 25.19 2.00
C LEU A 41 14.76 26.12 1.63
N ARG A 42 15.79 26.21 2.50
CA ARG A 42 16.99 27.01 2.24
C ARG A 42 17.73 26.55 0.99
N GLU A 43 17.96 25.25 0.84
CA GLU A 43 18.68 24.71 -0.30
C GLU A 43 17.85 24.76 -1.59
N LEU A 44 16.56 24.41 -1.52
CA LEU A 44 15.69 24.44 -2.69
C LEU A 44 15.47 25.86 -3.22
N ARG A 45 15.50 26.89 -2.38
CA ARG A 45 15.41 28.31 -2.82
C ARG A 45 16.57 28.73 -3.72
N ARG A 46 17.73 28.09 -3.62
CA ARG A 46 18.87 28.36 -4.50
C ARG A 46 18.64 27.82 -5.92
N LEU A 47 17.79 26.80 -6.07
CA LEU A 47 17.56 26.10 -7.34
C LEU A 47 16.21 26.45 -7.99
N ILE A 48 15.14 26.55 -7.19
CA ILE A 48 13.75 26.70 -7.67
C ILE A 48 12.97 27.80 -6.92
N PRO A 49 13.51 29.02 -6.74
CA PRO A 49 12.93 30.06 -5.87
C PRO A 49 11.48 30.43 -6.24
N ALA A 50 11.14 30.46 -7.53
CA ALA A 50 9.81 30.85 -8.01
C ALA A 50 8.68 29.96 -7.44
N PHE A 51 8.95 28.68 -7.19
CA PHE A 51 7.97 27.72 -6.65
C PHE A 51 7.83 27.80 -5.12
N LEU A 52 8.71 28.52 -4.42
CA LEU A 52 8.82 28.49 -2.96
C LEU A 52 8.54 29.85 -2.30
N THR A 53 8.00 30.80 -3.06
CA THR A 53 7.64 32.15 -2.62
C THR A 53 6.48 32.19 -1.64
N ARG A 54 5.68 31.12 -1.56
CA ARG A 54 4.45 31.06 -0.77
C ARG A 54 4.59 30.26 0.51
N VAL A 55 5.64 29.44 0.65
CA VAL A 55 5.79 28.45 1.73
C VAL A 55 5.75 29.09 3.12
N ASP A 56 6.39 30.23 3.29
CA ASP A 56 6.57 30.95 4.55
C ASP A 56 5.75 32.26 4.66
N ARG A 57 4.90 32.54 3.67
CA ARG A 57 3.97 33.67 3.75
C ARG A 57 2.83 33.37 4.74
N GLU A 58 2.57 34.32 5.65
CA GLU A 58 1.50 34.24 6.66
C GLU A 58 0.13 33.91 6.05
N ASP A 59 -0.24 34.61 4.97
CA ASP A 59 -1.54 34.47 4.29
C ASP A 59 -1.64 33.24 3.36
N ARG A 60 -0.56 32.48 3.20
CA ARG A 60 -0.45 31.35 2.27
C ARG A 60 0.05 30.08 2.97
N GLY A 61 1.33 29.76 2.83
CA GLY A 61 1.90 28.48 3.27
C GLY A 61 1.91 28.30 4.78
N VAL A 62 2.04 29.39 5.56
CA VAL A 62 1.88 29.33 7.02
C VAL A 62 0.43 29.03 7.38
N ARG A 63 -0.54 29.77 6.82
CA ARG A 63 -1.97 29.47 7.01
C ARG A 63 -2.34 28.04 6.60
N TRP A 64 -1.78 27.54 5.50
CA TRP A 64 -1.98 26.15 5.07
C TRP A 64 -1.39 25.16 6.08
N SER A 65 -0.15 25.38 6.53
CA SER A 65 0.48 24.52 7.53
C SER A 65 -0.31 24.52 8.85
N ARG A 66 -0.84 25.68 9.28
CA ARG A 66 -1.75 25.79 10.44
C ARG A 66 -3.02 24.97 10.20
N TYR A 67 -3.70 25.14 9.07
CA TYR A 67 -4.89 24.35 8.72
C TYR A 67 -4.65 22.83 8.80
N LEU A 68 -3.51 22.33 8.31
CA LEU A 68 -3.15 20.91 8.39
C LEU A 68 -2.92 20.45 9.84
N THR A 69 -2.29 21.28 10.67
CA THR A 69 -2.07 21.02 12.09
C THR A 69 -3.40 21.00 12.85
N ASP A 70 -4.21 22.04 12.67
CA ASP A 70 -5.49 22.24 13.36
C ASP A 70 -6.44 21.10 13.04
N THR A 71 -6.63 20.77 11.74
CA THR A 71 -7.50 19.68 11.32
C THR A 71 -7.08 18.34 11.93
N ARG A 72 -5.78 18.05 11.98
CA ARG A 72 -5.26 16.82 12.60
C ARG A 72 -5.53 16.79 14.11
N SER A 73 -5.23 17.90 14.80
CA SER A 73 -5.39 18.02 16.24
C SER A 73 -6.86 17.91 16.66
N GLU A 74 -7.75 18.63 15.99
CA GLU A 74 -9.19 18.62 16.25
C GLU A 74 -9.80 17.24 15.98
N THR A 75 -9.41 16.61 14.87
CA THR A 75 -9.85 15.24 14.56
C THR A 75 -9.36 14.27 15.62
N GLY A 76 -8.10 14.38 16.06
CA GLY A 76 -7.53 13.54 17.12
C GLY A 76 -8.25 13.68 18.45
N ALA A 77 -8.60 14.92 18.86
CA ALA A 77 -9.36 15.18 20.08
C ALA A 77 -10.76 14.58 20.03
N ILE A 78 -11.45 14.71 18.88
CA ILE A 78 -12.77 14.10 18.68
C ILE A 78 -12.66 12.57 18.69
N ALA A 79 -11.67 12.00 17.99
CA ALA A 79 -11.46 10.56 17.93
C ALA A 79 -11.18 9.98 19.33
N ALA A 80 -10.31 10.60 20.13
CA ALA A 80 -10.04 10.17 21.50
C ALA A 80 -11.31 10.16 22.36
N ARG A 81 -12.15 11.20 22.24
CA ARG A 81 -13.43 11.29 22.98
C ARG A 81 -14.44 10.24 22.55
N LEU A 82 -14.54 9.96 21.25
CA LEU A 82 -15.55 9.05 20.70
C LEU A 82 -15.14 7.57 20.79
N LEU A 83 -13.84 7.27 20.70
CA LEU A 83 -13.32 5.91 20.52
C LEU A 83 -12.56 5.39 21.75
N GLY A 84 -12.20 6.23 22.73
CA GLY A 84 -11.30 5.87 23.83
C GLY A 84 -11.80 4.77 24.79
N GLN A 85 -13.07 4.37 24.69
CA GLN A 85 -13.68 3.29 25.49
C GLN A 85 -14.16 2.12 24.63
N ILE A 86 -13.83 2.11 23.33
CA ILE A 86 -14.25 1.05 22.42
C ILE A 86 -13.10 0.06 22.27
N ASP A 87 -13.36 -1.17 22.65
CA ASP A 87 -12.42 -2.28 22.42
C ASP A 87 -12.40 -2.66 20.94
N ALA A 88 -11.21 -2.95 20.42
CA ALA A 88 -11.05 -3.35 19.04
C ALA A 88 -11.51 -4.80 18.83
N ASP A 89 -12.42 -5.00 17.87
CA ASP A 89 -12.81 -6.35 17.47
C ASP A 89 -11.66 -7.09 16.76
N PRO A 90 -11.54 -8.41 16.98
CA PRO A 90 -10.61 -9.22 16.21
C PRO A 90 -11.01 -9.20 14.73
N ARG A 91 -10.02 -8.96 13.86
CA ARG A 91 -10.19 -8.93 12.40
C ARG A 91 -9.19 -9.88 11.76
N PRO A 92 -9.53 -10.51 10.62
CA PRO A 92 -8.58 -11.34 9.89
C PRO A 92 -7.40 -10.51 9.36
N GLU A 93 -6.32 -11.19 8.95
CA GLU A 93 -5.13 -10.55 8.36
C GLU A 93 -5.48 -9.69 7.12
N VAL A 94 -6.47 -10.12 6.33
CA VAL A 94 -7.02 -9.38 5.19
C VAL A 94 -8.53 -9.54 5.17
N ALA A 95 -9.26 -8.43 5.17
CA ALA A 95 -10.71 -8.37 5.01
C ALA A 95 -11.07 -7.51 3.78
N LEU A 96 -12.00 -7.98 2.97
CA LEU A 96 -12.66 -7.16 1.95
C LEU A 96 -13.80 -6.39 2.66
N THR A 97 -13.64 -5.08 2.81
CA THR A 97 -14.62 -4.27 3.57
C THR A 97 -15.66 -3.61 2.67
N GLU A 98 -15.34 -3.43 1.39
CA GLU A 98 -16.23 -2.81 0.41
C GLU A 98 -15.90 -3.33 -0.99
N PHE A 99 -16.93 -3.63 -1.77
CA PHE A 99 -16.84 -3.96 -3.18
C PHE A 99 -18.11 -3.52 -3.89
N ASP A 100 -18.05 -3.49 -5.22
CA ASP A 100 -19.18 -3.14 -6.08
C ASP A 100 -19.96 -4.40 -6.51
N PRO A 101 -21.19 -4.66 -6.03
CA PRO A 101 -21.91 -5.90 -6.38
C PRO A 101 -22.22 -6.05 -7.87
N ASP A 102 -22.30 -4.94 -8.62
CA ASP A 102 -22.52 -4.92 -10.06
C ASP A 102 -21.19 -4.91 -10.84
N GLY A 103 -20.09 -5.29 -10.19
CA GLY A 103 -18.78 -4.87 -10.63
C GLY A 103 -18.37 -5.38 -12.00
N GLU A 104 -18.54 -6.69 -12.24
CA GLU A 104 -18.27 -7.28 -13.55
C GLU A 104 -19.17 -6.73 -14.65
N ILE A 105 -20.44 -6.46 -14.32
CA ILE A 105 -21.41 -5.88 -15.26
C ILE A 105 -20.96 -4.49 -15.69
N LYS A 106 -20.48 -3.67 -14.75
CA LYS A 106 -19.95 -2.33 -15.05
C LYS A 106 -18.68 -2.40 -15.90
N VAL A 107 -17.81 -3.38 -15.64
CA VAL A 107 -16.61 -3.61 -16.48
C VAL A 107 -17.02 -4.02 -17.90
N VAL A 108 -17.99 -4.93 -18.06
CA VAL A 108 -18.53 -5.33 -19.37
C VAL A 108 -19.12 -4.14 -20.13
N ALA A 109 -19.97 -3.36 -19.48
CA ALA A 109 -20.57 -2.16 -20.11
C ALA A 109 -19.49 -1.17 -20.57
N ALA A 110 -18.46 -0.96 -19.76
CA ALA A 110 -17.37 -0.06 -20.09
C ALA A 110 -16.41 -0.61 -21.15
N ALA A 111 -16.24 -1.93 -21.23
CA ALA A 111 -15.46 -2.57 -22.28
C ALA A 111 -16.08 -2.34 -23.67
N LEU A 112 -17.41 -2.19 -23.74
CA LEU A 112 -18.15 -1.89 -24.96
C LEU A 112 -18.17 -0.38 -25.32
N TYR A 113 -17.84 0.50 -24.37
CA TYR A 113 -18.08 1.94 -24.49
C TYR A 113 -17.41 2.56 -25.72
N GLU A 114 -16.10 2.37 -25.86
CA GLU A 114 -15.30 2.95 -26.97
C GLU A 114 -15.65 2.36 -28.35
N SER A 115 -16.30 1.20 -28.39
CA SER A 115 -16.73 0.53 -29.63
C SER A 115 -18.21 0.77 -29.95
N SER A 116 -18.88 1.67 -29.23
CA SER A 116 -20.31 1.94 -29.40
C SER A 116 -20.60 3.43 -29.61
N ARG A 117 -21.85 3.73 -29.97
CA ARG A 117 -22.42 5.09 -29.97
C ARG A 117 -23.51 5.27 -28.90
N LEU A 118 -23.65 4.28 -28.01
CA LEU A 118 -24.69 4.25 -26.99
C LEU A 118 -24.23 4.99 -25.74
N SER A 119 -25.19 5.49 -24.95
CA SER A 119 -24.88 6.08 -23.66
C SER A 119 -24.45 5.02 -22.63
N GLU A 120 -23.76 5.45 -21.59
CA GLU A 120 -23.34 4.56 -20.49
C GLU A 120 -24.54 3.84 -19.84
N SER A 121 -25.66 4.55 -19.64
CA SER A 121 -26.85 3.96 -19.04
C SER A 121 -27.46 2.87 -19.93
N GLN A 122 -27.46 3.05 -21.24
CA GLN A 122 -27.90 2.03 -22.20
C GLN A 122 -26.97 0.81 -22.17
N LEU A 123 -25.66 1.01 -22.20
CA LEU A 123 -24.68 -0.07 -22.15
C LEU A 123 -24.76 -0.87 -20.85
N LEU A 124 -25.00 -0.19 -19.72
CA LEU A 124 -25.20 -0.85 -18.44
C LEU A 124 -26.48 -1.71 -18.44
N GLY A 125 -27.56 -1.18 -19.01
CA GLY A 125 -28.81 -1.93 -19.20
C GLY A 125 -28.61 -3.18 -20.07
N ILE A 126 -27.88 -3.03 -21.18
CA ILE A 126 -27.54 -4.14 -22.08
C ILE A 126 -26.68 -5.18 -21.35
N ALA A 127 -25.61 -4.77 -20.65
CA ALA A 127 -24.72 -5.68 -19.94
C ALA A 127 -25.42 -6.46 -18.81
N ARG A 128 -26.41 -5.85 -18.13
CA ARG A 128 -27.27 -6.53 -17.15
C ARG A 128 -28.15 -7.60 -17.82
N GLY A 129 -28.67 -7.32 -19.02
CA GLY A 129 -29.52 -8.23 -19.78
C GLY A 129 -28.77 -9.37 -20.49
N MET A 130 -27.44 -9.30 -20.59
CA MET A 130 -26.62 -10.33 -21.23
C MET A 130 -26.65 -11.66 -20.46
N GLY A 131 -26.50 -12.77 -21.18
CA GLY A 131 -26.17 -14.06 -20.57
C GLY A 131 -24.74 -14.08 -20.00
N ALA A 132 -24.41 -15.08 -19.19
CA ALA A 132 -23.06 -15.24 -18.66
C ALA A 132 -22.01 -15.43 -19.77
N ASP A 133 -22.36 -16.19 -20.81
CA ASP A 133 -21.46 -16.47 -21.93
C ASP A 133 -21.11 -15.22 -22.76
N ASP A 134 -22.10 -14.36 -23.02
CA ASP A 134 -21.90 -13.09 -23.73
C ASP A 134 -21.02 -12.13 -22.93
N ARG A 135 -21.29 -11.98 -21.62
CA ARG A 135 -20.43 -11.18 -20.72
C ARG A 135 -19.00 -11.70 -20.74
N ALA A 136 -18.82 -13.01 -20.62
CA ALA A 136 -17.50 -13.64 -20.66
C ALA A 136 -16.82 -13.44 -22.03
N ALA A 137 -17.57 -13.47 -23.14
CA ALA A 137 -17.03 -13.20 -24.48
C ALA A 137 -16.52 -11.76 -24.62
N VAL A 138 -17.30 -10.77 -24.14
CA VAL A 138 -16.88 -9.36 -24.11
C VAL A 138 -15.60 -9.20 -23.28
N LEU A 139 -15.56 -9.77 -22.07
CA LEU A 139 -14.38 -9.68 -21.21
C LEU A 139 -13.15 -10.34 -21.84
N ARG A 140 -13.29 -11.56 -22.40
CA ARG A 140 -12.18 -12.24 -23.09
C ARG A 140 -11.62 -11.42 -24.24
N ALA A 141 -12.49 -10.82 -25.06
CA ALA A 141 -12.07 -9.94 -26.15
C ALA A 141 -11.34 -8.68 -25.63
N TYR A 142 -11.84 -8.09 -24.55
CA TYR A 142 -11.26 -6.88 -23.95
C TYR A 142 -9.91 -7.12 -23.26
N ILE A 143 -9.76 -8.26 -22.59
CA ILE A 143 -8.51 -8.67 -21.93
C ILE A 143 -7.45 -9.03 -22.95
N GLY A 144 -7.84 -9.74 -24.02
CA GLY A 144 -6.96 -10.21 -25.07
C GLY A 144 -5.95 -11.27 -24.60
N ASN A 145 -4.94 -11.55 -25.43
CA ASN A 145 -3.88 -12.50 -25.12
C ASN A 145 -2.73 -11.81 -24.37
N ARG A 146 -2.70 -11.93 -23.05
CA ARG A 146 -1.69 -11.30 -22.19
C ARG A 146 -0.40 -12.11 -22.16
N ALA A 147 0.59 -11.74 -22.97
CA ALA A 147 1.91 -12.40 -23.01
C ALA A 147 2.80 -12.13 -21.78
N ASN A 148 2.58 -11.03 -21.06
CA ASN A 148 3.29 -10.73 -19.81
C ASN A 148 2.44 -9.80 -18.92
N ARG A 149 2.74 -9.75 -17.61
CA ARG A 149 2.03 -8.94 -16.60
C ARG A 149 1.98 -7.42 -16.87
N ARG A 150 2.78 -6.89 -17.80
CA ARG A 150 2.70 -5.48 -18.21
C ARG A 150 1.62 -5.23 -19.27
N HIS A 151 1.18 -6.27 -19.97
CA HIS A 151 -0.02 -6.22 -20.79
C HIS A 151 -1.21 -6.23 -19.84
N ARG A 152 -1.75 -5.05 -19.53
CA ARG A 152 -2.91 -4.92 -18.64
C ARG A 152 -4.13 -4.57 -19.46
N PRO A 153 -5.33 -5.06 -19.07
CA PRO A 153 -6.58 -4.60 -19.64
C PRO A 153 -6.71 -3.08 -19.56
N GLY A 154 -7.52 -2.53 -20.46
CA GLY A 154 -7.77 -1.10 -20.54
C GLY A 154 -8.57 -0.54 -19.37
N ARG A 155 -9.04 0.71 -19.53
CA ARG A 155 -9.72 1.49 -18.48
C ARG A 155 -11.08 0.94 -18.05
N ALA A 156 -11.68 -0.02 -18.74
CA ALA A 156 -12.94 -0.63 -18.30
C ALA A 156 -12.81 -1.26 -16.90
N PHE A 157 -11.63 -1.82 -16.58
CA PHE A 157 -11.31 -2.36 -15.24
C PHE A 157 -11.20 -1.28 -14.14
N GLU A 158 -11.24 0.00 -14.49
CA GLU A 158 -11.30 1.10 -13.51
C GLU A 158 -12.74 1.34 -13.00
N ARG A 159 -13.75 0.69 -13.59
CA ARG A 159 -15.17 0.86 -13.23
C ARG A 159 -15.66 0.04 -12.05
N THR A 160 -14.77 -0.73 -11.43
CA THR A 160 -15.05 -1.48 -10.21
C THR A 160 -13.96 -1.23 -9.19
N THR A 161 -14.35 -1.12 -7.93
CA THR A 161 -13.46 -0.81 -6.81
C THR A 161 -13.57 -1.80 -5.67
N TYR A 162 -12.48 -1.94 -4.94
CA TYR A 162 -12.36 -2.76 -3.75
C TYR A 162 -11.70 -1.95 -2.64
N SER A 163 -12.19 -2.11 -1.41
CA SER A 163 -11.53 -1.63 -0.20
C SER A 163 -11.13 -2.82 0.65
N PHE A 164 -9.83 -2.96 0.92
CA PHE A 164 -9.29 -4.00 1.79
C PHE A 164 -8.76 -3.38 3.08
N GLU A 165 -9.08 -4.00 4.21
CA GLU A 165 -8.42 -3.78 5.49
C GLU A 165 -7.38 -4.88 5.73
N MET A 166 -6.17 -4.50 6.14
CA MET A 166 -5.07 -5.42 6.41
C MET A 166 -4.51 -5.22 7.80
N LEU A 167 -4.08 -6.32 8.39
CA LEU A 167 -3.26 -6.37 9.60
C LEU A 167 -2.04 -7.27 9.33
N SER A 168 -0.99 -6.70 8.72
CA SER A 168 0.23 -7.43 8.35
C SER A 168 1.46 -6.77 8.96
N ASP A 169 2.61 -7.46 8.91
CA ASP A 169 3.86 -6.90 9.44
C ASP A 169 4.25 -5.59 8.73
N TYR A 170 4.87 -4.69 9.48
CA TYR A 170 5.28 -3.38 8.98
C TYR A 170 6.26 -3.50 7.79
N GLY A 171 7.07 -4.57 7.72
CA GLY A 171 7.90 -4.87 6.56
C GLY A 171 7.08 -5.07 5.27
N ALA A 172 6.05 -5.91 5.32
CA ALA A 172 5.13 -6.13 4.21
C ALA A 172 4.41 -4.84 3.80
N PHE A 173 3.92 -4.06 4.77
CA PHE A 173 3.28 -2.77 4.52
C PHE A 173 4.20 -1.82 3.76
N ARG A 174 5.47 -1.68 4.15
CA ARG A 174 6.43 -0.78 3.46
C ARG A 174 6.58 -1.11 1.97
N ASP A 175 6.49 -2.38 1.60
CA ASP A 175 6.55 -2.78 0.20
C ASP A 175 5.23 -2.53 -0.53
N LEU A 176 4.09 -2.76 0.12
CA LEU A 176 2.77 -2.45 -0.42
C LEU A 176 2.51 -0.94 -0.55
N GLN A 177 3.10 -0.11 0.32
CA GLN A 177 3.01 1.34 0.30
C GLN A 177 3.58 1.97 -1.00
N ARG A 178 4.37 1.21 -1.77
CA ARG A 178 4.99 1.70 -3.01
C ARG A 178 4.02 1.82 -4.19
N HIS A 179 2.77 1.36 -4.07
CA HIS A 179 1.78 1.48 -5.14
C HIS A 179 1.09 2.84 -5.04
N ARG A 180 1.27 3.68 -6.07
CA ARG A 180 0.89 5.11 -6.04
C ARG A 180 -0.45 5.42 -6.69
N LEU A 181 -0.92 4.54 -7.57
CA LEU A 181 -2.22 4.66 -8.24
C LEU A 181 -3.23 3.83 -7.44
N LEU A 182 -3.51 4.27 -6.21
CA LEU A 182 -4.54 3.76 -5.31
C LEU A 182 -4.49 4.58 -4.01
N THR A 183 -5.50 4.41 -3.16
CA THR A 183 -5.54 5.05 -1.85
C THR A 183 -5.00 4.09 -0.79
N ILE A 184 -4.03 4.54 0.01
CA ILE A 184 -3.54 3.83 1.18
C ILE A 184 -3.63 4.74 2.39
N GLU A 185 -4.23 4.25 3.45
CA GLU A 185 -4.31 4.90 4.75
C GLU A 185 -3.88 3.90 5.83
N TRP A 186 -3.23 4.37 6.89
CA TRP A 186 -2.72 3.48 7.94
C TRP A 186 -2.82 4.14 9.30
N GLN A 187 -2.94 3.32 10.32
CA GLN A 187 -2.89 3.73 11.72
C GLN A 187 -1.43 3.90 12.18
N GLU A 188 -1.22 4.54 13.32
CA GLU A 188 0.11 4.68 13.91
C GLU A 188 0.77 3.31 14.17
N LEU A 189 2.10 3.26 14.07
CA LEU A 189 2.84 2.06 14.48
C LEU A 189 2.67 1.82 15.97
N THR A 190 2.27 0.61 16.33
CA THR A 190 2.06 0.17 17.71
C THR A 190 2.59 -1.24 17.92
N THR A 191 2.90 -1.58 19.17
CA THR A 191 3.24 -2.95 19.56
C THR A 191 2.01 -3.78 19.97
N GLU A 192 0.84 -3.14 20.09
CA GLU A 192 -0.41 -3.75 20.56
C GLU A 192 -0.98 -4.81 19.61
N HIS A 193 -0.67 -4.74 18.31
CA HIS A 193 -1.13 -5.74 17.33
C HIS A 193 -0.25 -7.00 17.29
N GLY A 194 0.72 -7.11 18.19
CA GLY A 194 1.70 -8.18 18.24
C GLY A 194 2.61 -8.20 17.01
N TYR A 195 3.44 -9.23 16.92
CA TYR A 195 4.42 -9.39 15.86
C TYR A 195 4.33 -10.77 15.19
N THR A 196 5.00 -10.87 14.04
CA THR A 196 5.18 -12.15 13.33
C THR A 196 6.52 -12.76 13.74
N GLU A 197 6.51 -14.03 14.15
CA GLU A 197 7.71 -14.84 14.37
C GLU A 197 8.06 -15.57 13.05
N PRO A 198 9.18 -15.26 12.38
CA PRO A 198 9.56 -15.96 11.15
C PRO A 198 10.00 -17.40 11.46
N ALA A 199 9.55 -18.38 10.66
CA ALA A 199 9.96 -19.79 10.82
C ALA A 199 11.49 -19.99 10.83
N ALA A 200 12.21 -19.20 10.04
CA ALA A 200 13.68 -19.22 10.02
C ALA A 200 14.34 -18.90 11.38
N ILE A 201 13.65 -18.17 12.27
CA ILE A 201 14.15 -17.89 13.63
C ILE A 201 13.99 -19.12 14.53
N GLU A 202 12.89 -19.86 14.37
CA GLU A 202 12.66 -21.13 15.06
C GLU A 202 13.67 -22.19 14.60
N GLU A 203 13.92 -22.29 13.30
CA GLU A 203 14.88 -23.23 12.69
C GLU A 203 16.30 -23.08 13.25
N ILE A 204 16.72 -21.87 13.65
CA ILE A 204 18.03 -21.62 14.24
C ILE A 204 18.02 -21.63 15.78
N GLY A 205 16.89 -21.95 16.42
CA GLY A 205 16.75 -22.00 17.87
C GLY A 205 16.85 -20.64 18.58
N ALA A 206 16.62 -19.53 17.87
CA ALA A 206 16.79 -18.16 18.40
C ALA A 206 15.46 -17.50 18.82
N VAL A 207 14.43 -18.30 19.13
CA VAL A 207 13.09 -17.81 19.50
C VAL A 207 13.14 -16.95 20.75
N ASP A 208 13.88 -17.36 21.78
CA ASP A 208 13.98 -16.61 23.04
C ASP A 208 14.70 -15.28 22.85
N ASP A 209 15.72 -15.25 22.00
CA ASP A 209 16.41 -14.01 21.62
C ASP A 209 15.49 -13.06 20.86
N TRP A 210 14.69 -13.60 19.95
CA TRP A 210 13.71 -12.83 19.20
C TRP A 210 12.65 -12.22 20.10
N ARG A 211 12.03 -13.03 20.97
CA ARG A 211 11.00 -12.58 21.92
C ARG A 211 11.54 -11.49 22.84
N ARG A 212 12.73 -11.69 23.41
CA ARG A 212 13.39 -10.67 24.25
C ARG A 212 13.55 -9.32 23.53
N VAL A 213 13.90 -9.32 22.24
CA VAL A 213 14.05 -8.06 21.47
C VAL A 213 12.68 -7.43 21.20
N MET A 214 11.65 -8.24 20.90
CA MET A 214 10.30 -7.72 20.73
C MET A 214 9.76 -7.15 22.05
N ASP A 215 9.88 -7.86 23.16
CA ASP A 215 9.41 -7.40 24.48
C ASP A 215 10.07 -6.07 24.88
N ARG A 216 11.40 -5.95 24.72
CA ARG A 216 12.11 -4.68 24.91
C ARG A 216 11.62 -3.55 24.00
N THR A 217 11.21 -3.88 22.77
CA THR A 217 10.63 -2.91 21.85
C THR A 217 9.28 -2.42 22.34
N ALA A 218 8.43 -3.32 22.85
CA ALA A 218 7.15 -2.97 23.46
C ALA A 218 7.31 -2.13 24.72
N GLU A 219 8.24 -2.47 25.62
CA GLU A 219 8.55 -1.70 26.82
C GLU A 219 8.96 -0.25 26.45
N MET A 220 9.87 -0.10 25.49
CA MET A 220 10.33 1.22 25.05
C MET A 220 9.20 2.00 24.34
N HIS A 221 8.40 1.34 23.50
CA HIS A 221 7.24 1.97 22.86
C HIS A 221 6.26 2.50 23.91
N GLN A 222 5.93 1.71 24.91
CA GLN A 222 5.02 2.09 25.99
C GLN A 222 5.56 3.27 26.79
N ALA A 223 6.86 3.25 27.14
CA ALA A 223 7.50 4.34 27.86
C ALA A 223 7.44 5.67 27.08
N LEU A 224 7.79 5.64 25.77
CA LEU A 224 7.74 6.84 24.93
C LEU A 224 6.31 7.29 24.60
N ARG A 225 5.35 6.37 24.52
CA ARG A 225 3.95 6.70 24.20
C ARG A 225 3.31 7.58 25.27
N ALA A 226 3.77 7.49 26.52
CA ALA A 226 3.34 8.37 27.60
C ALA A 226 3.75 9.83 27.37
N GLU A 227 4.84 10.07 26.63
CA GLU A 227 5.32 11.41 26.27
C GLU A 227 4.82 11.86 24.89
N SER A 228 4.88 10.99 23.89
CA SER A 228 4.47 11.28 22.52
C SER A 228 4.24 10.00 21.71
N SER A 229 3.01 9.82 21.22
CA SER A 229 2.69 8.69 20.33
C SER A 229 3.49 8.74 19.02
N GLN A 230 3.85 9.94 18.55
CA GLN A 230 4.65 10.12 17.33
C GLN A 230 6.09 9.63 17.50
N LEU A 231 6.71 9.92 18.65
CA LEU A 231 8.06 9.45 18.95
C LEU A 231 8.09 7.95 19.23
N ALA A 232 7.06 7.41 19.89
CA ALA A 232 6.97 5.98 20.20
C ALA A 232 7.08 5.11 18.93
N GLN A 233 6.51 5.56 17.81
CA GLN A 233 6.55 4.84 16.52
C GLN A 233 7.98 4.54 16.04
N TYR A 234 8.99 5.33 16.42
CA TYR A 234 10.37 5.14 16.01
C TYR A 234 10.99 3.83 16.53
N THR A 235 10.49 3.33 17.64
CA THR A 235 10.99 2.11 18.28
C THR A 235 10.48 0.84 17.59
N VAL A 236 9.30 0.91 16.97
CA VAL A 236 8.55 -0.25 16.51
C VAL A 236 9.33 -1.05 15.47
N ALA A 237 9.58 -2.33 15.75
CA ALA A 237 10.25 -3.23 14.84
C ALA A 237 9.36 -3.61 13.65
N MET A 238 9.97 -3.85 12.48
CA MET A 238 9.26 -4.25 11.25
C MET A 238 8.44 -5.53 11.37
N ALA A 239 8.72 -6.37 12.38
CA ALA A 239 7.96 -7.58 12.64
C ALA A 239 6.59 -7.32 13.27
N TYR A 240 6.40 -6.16 13.91
CA TYR A 240 5.10 -5.76 14.46
C TYR A 240 4.10 -5.52 13.36
N ARG A 241 2.85 -5.87 13.64
CA ARG A 241 1.74 -5.68 12.71
C ARG A 241 1.27 -4.23 12.72
N ILE A 242 0.93 -3.72 11.54
CA ILE A 242 0.30 -2.42 11.34
C ILE A 242 -1.05 -2.62 10.69
N ARG A 243 -2.05 -1.85 11.13
CA ARG A 243 -3.36 -1.79 10.50
C ARG A 243 -3.38 -0.73 9.41
N TYR A 244 -3.80 -1.12 8.21
CA TYR A 244 -3.90 -0.22 7.06
C TYR A 244 -5.02 -0.63 6.12
N ARG A 245 -5.53 0.34 5.37
CA ARG A 245 -6.55 0.19 4.34
C ARG A 245 -5.93 0.47 2.97
N MET A 246 -6.31 -0.33 1.97
CA MET A 246 -5.99 -0.08 0.57
C MET A 246 -7.29 -0.09 -0.23
N GLN A 247 -7.62 1.03 -0.84
CA GLN A 247 -8.75 1.16 -1.76
C GLN A 247 -8.22 1.33 -3.18
N MET A 248 -8.68 0.48 -4.09
CA MET A 248 -8.17 0.42 -5.45
C MET A 248 -9.24 -0.07 -6.43
N ASN A 249 -9.13 0.30 -7.70
CA ASN A 249 -9.97 -0.29 -8.75
C ASN A 249 -9.45 -1.66 -9.20
N ALA A 250 -10.22 -2.43 -9.99
CA ALA A 250 -9.79 -3.76 -10.45
C ALA A 250 -8.52 -3.74 -11.30
N ARG A 251 -8.27 -2.66 -12.06
CA ARG A 251 -7.04 -2.50 -12.85
C ARG A 251 -5.80 -2.33 -11.96
N GLU A 252 -5.96 -1.60 -10.87
CA GLU A 252 -4.95 -1.40 -9.84
C GLU A 252 -4.76 -2.67 -9.01
N ALA A 253 -5.84 -3.37 -8.64
CA ALA A 253 -5.79 -4.66 -7.95
C ALA A 253 -5.01 -5.70 -8.76
N MET A 254 -5.30 -5.82 -10.07
CA MET A 254 -4.53 -6.67 -10.97
C MET A 254 -3.04 -6.32 -10.94
N HIS A 255 -2.69 -5.04 -10.96
CA HIS A 255 -1.30 -4.63 -10.86
C HIS A 255 -0.65 -5.06 -9.54
N VAL A 256 -1.29 -4.74 -8.42
CA VAL A 256 -0.78 -5.03 -7.08
C VAL A 256 -0.60 -6.53 -6.91
N ILE A 257 -1.64 -7.30 -7.18
CA ILE A 257 -1.68 -8.75 -6.98
C ILE A 257 -0.59 -9.39 -7.84
N GLU A 258 -0.60 -9.23 -9.16
CA GLU A 258 0.36 -9.90 -10.04
C GLU A 258 1.82 -9.48 -9.79
N LEU A 259 2.07 -8.25 -9.33
CA LEU A 259 3.43 -7.84 -8.96
C LEU A 259 3.88 -8.48 -7.63
N ARG A 260 2.99 -8.55 -6.65
CA ARG A 260 3.34 -8.91 -5.26
C ARG A 260 3.20 -10.39 -4.96
N THR A 261 2.46 -11.12 -5.78
CA THR A 261 2.42 -12.56 -5.74
C THR A 261 3.54 -13.21 -6.56
N ALA A 262 4.45 -12.48 -7.20
CA ALA A 262 5.52 -13.10 -7.99
C ALA A 262 6.51 -13.88 -7.09
N PRO A 263 7.09 -15.04 -7.52
CA PRO A 263 7.92 -15.95 -6.70
C PRO A 263 9.00 -15.28 -5.85
N GLN A 264 9.68 -14.29 -6.43
CA GLN A 264 10.71 -13.47 -5.78
C GLN A 264 10.20 -12.54 -4.67
N GLY A 265 8.89 -12.52 -4.44
CA GLY A 265 8.24 -11.68 -3.46
C GLY A 265 8.47 -12.15 -2.03
N HIS A 266 8.47 -11.22 -1.08
CA HIS A 266 8.50 -11.56 0.33
C HIS A 266 7.26 -12.38 0.72
N PRO A 267 7.40 -13.49 1.49
CA PRO A 267 6.28 -14.37 1.81
C PRO A 267 5.08 -13.66 2.44
N ALA A 268 5.32 -12.66 3.29
CA ALA A 268 4.24 -11.94 3.97
C ALA A 268 3.31 -11.18 3.02
N TYR A 269 3.84 -10.29 2.17
CA TYR A 269 2.96 -9.58 1.22
C TYR A 269 2.45 -10.49 0.11
N ARG A 270 3.14 -11.59 -0.23
CA ARG A 270 2.62 -12.62 -1.15
C ARG A 270 1.31 -13.19 -0.62
N ARG A 271 1.30 -13.64 0.64
CA ARG A 271 0.09 -14.18 1.30
C ARG A 271 -1.03 -13.16 1.34
N VAL A 272 -0.73 -11.90 1.72
CA VAL A 272 -1.71 -10.81 1.72
C VAL A 272 -2.36 -10.64 0.34
N CYS A 273 -1.56 -10.53 -0.73
CA CYS A 273 -2.07 -10.33 -2.08
C CYS A 273 -2.77 -11.57 -2.66
N GLN A 274 -2.33 -12.78 -2.32
CA GLN A 274 -3.04 -14.01 -2.66
C GLN A 274 -4.41 -14.05 -1.97
N ARG A 275 -4.51 -13.59 -0.71
CA ARG A 275 -5.80 -13.49 -0.02
C ARG A 275 -6.70 -12.43 -0.65
N MET A 276 -6.17 -11.26 -1.03
CA MET A 276 -6.92 -10.25 -1.79
C MET A 276 -7.51 -10.84 -3.08
N HIS A 277 -6.72 -11.60 -3.84
CA HIS A 277 -7.18 -12.27 -5.06
C HIS A 277 -8.35 -13.24 -4.79
N ARG A 278 -8.24 -14.07 -3.74
CA ARG A 278 -9.31 -15.00 -3.35
C ARG A 278 -10.58 -14.26 -2.93
N LEU A 279 -10.45 -13.18 -2.15
CA LEU A 279 -11.59 -12.36 -1.72
C LEU A 279 -12.33 -11.70 -2.90
N ILE A 280 -11.60 -11.28 -3.95
CA ILE A 280 -12.22 -10.77 -5.18
C ILE A 280 -13.06 -11.85 -5.87
N ALA A 281 -12.55 -13.08 -5.95
CA ALA A 281 -13.28 -14.18 -6.58
C ALA A 281 -14.46 -14.65 -5.73
N GLU A 282 -14.20 -14.96 -4.46
CA GLU A 282 -15.10 -15.71 -3.58
C GLU A 282 -16.11 -14.82 -2.86
N GLU A 283 -15.69 -13.65 -2.37
CA GLU A 283 -16.53 -12.79 -1.52
C GLU A 283 -17.21 -11.69 -2.34
N ALA A 284 -16.48 -11.03 -3.25
CA ALA A 284 -17.10 -10.09 -4.18
C ALA A 284 -17.89 -10.80 -5.30
N GLY A 285 -17.65 -12.11 -5.52
CA GLY A 285 -18.25 -12.87 -6.62
C GLY A 285 -17.74 -12.47 -8.00
N HIS A 286 -16.60 -11.77 -8.09
CA HIS A 286 -16.04 -11.27 -9.34
C HIS A 286 -15.05 -12.26 -9.97
N GLN A 287 -15.55 -13.46 -10.28
CA GLN A 287 -14.74 -14.56 -10.80
C GLN A 287 -14.04 -14.21 -12.12
N ALA A 288 -14.72 -13.56 -13.07
CA ALA A 288 -14.13 -13.19 -14.36
C ALA A 288 -13.05 -12.12 -14.21
N ILE A 289 -13.19 -11.19 -13.25
CA ILE A 289 -12.12 -10.23 -12.93
C ILE A 289 -10.92 -10.92 -12.29
N ALA A 290 -11.14 -11.86 -11.37
CA ALA A 290 -10.06 -12.64 -10.75
C ALA A 290 -9.34 -13.51 -11.80
N ASP A 291 -10.07 -14.24 -12.64
CA ASP A 291 -9.52 -15.07 -13.71
C ASP A 291 -8.71 -14.26 -14.74
N ALA A 292 -9.05 -12.98 -14.93
CA ALA A 292 -8.27 -12.08 -15.76
C ALA A 292 -6.85 -11.82 -15.22
N MET A 293 -6.61 -12.03 -13.91
CA MET A 293 -5.31 -11.85 -13.25
C MET A 293 -4.40 -13.07 -13.42
N THR A 294 -4.15 -13.48 -14.67
CA THR A 294 -3.43 -14.72 -15.01
C THR A 294 -2.00 -14.82 -14.51
N PHE A 295 -1.40 -13.72 -14.03
CA PHE A 295 -0.07 -13.72 -13.40
C PHE A 295 -0.11 -13.69 -11.86
N ALA A 296 -1.28 -13.85 -11.25
CA ALA A 296 -1.42 -14.06 -9.82
C ALA A 296 -0.89 -15.45 -9.45
N ASP A 297 0.26 -15.49 -8.78
CA ASP A 297 0.94 -16.73 -8.44
C ASP A 297 0.58 -17.17 -7.01
N HIS A 298 -0.10 -18.32 -6.91
CA HIS A 298 -0.55 -18.92 -5.65
C HIS A 298 0.38 -20.03 -5.15
N SER A 299 1.53 -20.23 -5.79
CA SER A 299 2.49 -21.25 -5.34
C SER A 299 3.00 -20.97 -3.92
N ALA A 300 3.17 -22.04 -3.15
CA ALA A 300 3.84 -21.99 -1.85
C ALA A 300 5.34 -21.93 -2.09
N VAL A 301 5.95 -20.78 -1.80
CA VAL A 301 7.39 -20.57 -1.99
C VAL A 301 8.08 -20.60 -0.63
N ALA A 302 8.81 -21.69 -0.36
CA ALA A 302 9.68 -21.82 0.80
C ALA A 302 11.04 -21.16 0.50
N LEU A 303 11.38 -20.08 1.21
CA LEU A 303 12.73 -19.52 1.36
C LEU A 303 13.52 -19.24 0.05
N GLU A 304 13.01 -18.36 -0.81
CA GLU A 304 13.61 -18.11 -2.15
C GLU A 304 14.47 -16.85 -2.30
N ARG A 305 14.83 -16.14 -1.22
CA ARG A 305 15.95 -15.17 -1.34
C ARG A 305 17.24 -15.89 -1.78
N LEU A 306 17.43 -17.13 -1.35
CA LEU A 306 18.56 -17.99 -1.73
C LEU A 306 18.56 -18.42 -3.21
N SER A 307 17.41 -18.69 -3.83
CA SER A 307 17.37 -19.18 -5.21
C SER A 307 17.64 -18.08 -6.24
N ALA A 308 17.11 -16.87 -5.98
CA ALA A 308 17.36 -15.69 -6.80
C ALA A 308 18.79 -15.17 -6.64
N GLU A 309 19.34 -15.16 -5.41
CA GLU A 309 20.75 -14.87 -5.17
C GLU A 309 21.64 -15.88 -5.90
N ARG A 310 21.39 -17.19 -5.75
CA ARG A 310 22.11 -18.25 -6.48
C ARG A 310 22.03 -18.10 -8.01
N ASN A 311 20.88 -17.72 -8.56
CA ASN A 311 20.75 -17.50 -10.01
C ASN A 311 21.45 -16.21 -10.47
N SER A 312 21.50 -15.18 -9.62
CA SER A 312 22.25 -13.97 -9.89
C SER A 312 23.76 -14.19 -9.79
N GLU A 313 24.21 -15.02 -8.85
CA GLU A 313 25.59 -15.49 -8.71
C GLU A 313 25.99 -16.34 -9.91
N ARG A 314 25.20 -17.34 -10.30
CA ARG A 314 25.45 -18.13 -11.52
C ARG A 314 25.54 -17.27 -12.78
N ARG A 315 24.75 -16.19 -12.88
CA ARG A 315 24.83 -15.23 -14.00
C ARG A 315 26.08 -14.35 -13.94
N ARG A 316 26.59 -14.03 -12.75
CA ARG A 316 27.86 -13.30 -12.56
C ARG A 316 29.06 -14.20 -12.86
N GLU A 317 29.02 -15.46 -12.43
CA GLU A 317 30.05 -16.47 -12.70
C GLU A 317 30.09 -16.88 -14.18
N ALA A 318 28.95 -16.81 -14.89
CA ALA A 318 28.87 -17.10 -16.32
C ALA A 318 29.31 -15.93 -17.24
N GLN A 319 29.67 -14.76 -16.70
CA GLN A 319 30.34 -13.71 -17.47
C GLN A 319 31.86 -13.98 -17.44
N PRO A 320 32.48 -14.36 -18.57
CA PRO A 320 33.94 -14.47 -18.63
C PRO A 320 34.52 -13.07 -18.39
N GLY A 321 35.52 -12.98 -17.51
CA GLY A 321 36.21 -11.73 -17.23
C GLY A 321 36.65 -11.04 -18.52
N GLY A 322 36.01 -9.91 -18.83
CA GLY A 322 36.43 -9.03 -19.90
C GLY A 322 37.80 -8.47 -19.56
N SER A 323 38.80 -8.94 -20.31
CA SER A 323 40.12 -8.32 -20.42
C SER A 323 40.02 -6.97 -21.12
#